data_AF-A0A3D2KQP4-F1
#
_entry.id   AF-A0A3D2KQP4-F1
#
_cell.length_a   1.000
_cell.length_b   1.000
_cell.length_c   1.000
_cell.angle_alpha   90.00
_cell.angle_beta   90.00
_cell.angle_gamma   90.00
#
_symmetry.space_group_name_H-M   'P 1'
#
loop_
_entity.id
_entity.type
_entity.pdbx_description
1 polymer ?
#
loop_
_entity_poly.entity_id
_entity_poly.type
_entity_poly.pdbx_seq_one_letter_code
_entity_poly.pdbx_strand_id
1 'polypeptide(L)'
;HYRDMQDIEFTVEDRRLYVLQTRAGKRTAAAAVKIAVDMVGEGLIDREEAVMRFPAEQAEQLLKPMIAWERVKREGLEPVKVATGLPASPGAALGKVVFTSAEAVEMVGEETDPKKKPKVILVRPMTNPDDIRGILAAQGVLTSQGGMTCHAAIVARQWGIPTVVGCQALEIDEDKRLINVNGRVIRQGDVVTIDGSTGDVYLGELPLVEPRISDEFATLLGWADEFRRLGVWANADTPKEAARAREYGAEGIGLCRTEHMFLVPERVPVVRRMILAEDEAVRREALDELLPMQEEDFYGILKTMQGLPVTIRLLDPPLHEFLPHRDHLLVELTELRVTGAGADGADPERRKKMEETEELLRRVDELHEFNPMMGHRGVRLGVTFPEVYEMQARAIFRAAARLVKEGVDARPEVMIPLVGLEGEIAMMRELVVRVAEETMKEFGVRFEYHVGTMIEVPRGALVADEIARHAEFFSFGTNDLTQMTFGFSRDDAE
;
A
#
# COMPACT_ATOMS: atom_id res chain seq x y z
N HIS A 1 -38.99 -20.49 1.24
CA HIS A 1 -39.75 -19.24 1.37
C HIS A 1 -38.82 -18.03 1.31
N TYR A 2 -37.99 -17.77 2.33
CA TYR A 2 -37.06 -16.62 2.32
C TYR A 2 -35.73 -16.86 1.58
N ARG A 3 -35.41 -18.13 1.25
CA ARG A 3 -34.16 -18.54 0.55
C ARG A 3 -32.90 -17.95 1.18
N ASP A 4 -32.89 -17.70 2.48
CA ASP A 4 -31.76 -17.13 3.22
C ASP A 4 -31.88 -17.49 4.71
N MET A 5 -30.78 -17.37 5.46
CA MET A 5 -30.73 -17.66 6.88
C MET A 5 -31.62 -16.68 7.66
N GLN A 6 -32.49 -17.22 8.50
CA GLN A 6 -33.45 -16.44 9.28
C GLN A 6 -33.10 -16.44 10.77
N ASP A 7 -33.13 -15.26 11.36
CA ASP A 7 -33.25 -15.05 12.81
C ASP A 7 -34.74 -15.08 13.17
N ILE A 8 -35.13 -15.99 14.07
CA ILE A 8 -36.52 -16.27 14.42
C ILE A 8 -36.76 -16.11 15.92
N GLU A 9 -37.85 -15.44 16.27
CA GLU A 9 -38.35 -15.37 17.65
C GLU A 9 -39.65 -16.17 17.73
N PHE A 10 -39.72 -17.09 18.69
CA PHE A 10 -40.90 -17.93 18.89
C PHE A 10 -41.20 -18.11 20.38
N THR A 11 -42.44 -18.47 20.69
CA THR A 11 -42.91 -18.78 22.05
C THR A 11 -43.69 -20.09 22.03
N VAL A 12 -43.55 -20.89 23.09
CA VAL A 12 -44.34 -22.11 23.29
C VAL A 12 -45.25 -21.90 24.50
N GLU A 13 -46.55 -21.83 24.28
CA GLU A 13 -47.57 -21.64 25.31
C GLU A 13 -48.57 -22.80 25.23
N ASP A 14 -48.84 -23.48 26.35
CA ASP A 14 -49.75 -24.62 26.43
C ASP A 14 -49.51 -25.71 25.36
N ARG A 15 -48.22 -26.05 25.14
CA ARG A 15 -47.77 -27.01 24.12
C ARG A 15 -48.10 -26.58 22.67
N ARG A 16 -48.41 -25.31 22.43
CA ARG A 16 -48.56 -24.72 21.09
C ARG A 16 -47.39 -23.78 20.79
N LEU A 17 -46.75 -23.99 19.64
CA LEU A 17 -45.67 -23.15 19.13
C LEU A 17 -46.26 -21.96 18.35
N TYR A 18 -45.80 -20.76 18.67
CA TYR A 18 -46.12 -19.51 17.98
C TYR A 18 -44.83 -18.87 17.48
N VAL A 19 -44.77 -18.51 16.20
CA VAL A 19 -43.67 -17.70 15.64
C VAL A 19 -44.07 -16.25 15.74
N LEU A 20 -43.27 -15.45 16.44
CA LEU A 20 -43.53 -14.04 16.72
C LEU A 20 -42.88 -13.12 15.69
N GLN A 21 -41.65 -13.44 15.28
CA GLN A 21 -40.87 -12.63 14.35
C GLN A 21 -39.96 -13.52 13.51
N THR A 22 -39.71 -13.07 12.27
CA THR A 22 -38.64 -13.60 11.42
C THR A 22 -38.01 -12.45 10.64
N ARG A 23 -36.68 -12.47 10.51
CA ARG A 23 -35.90 -11.52 9.73
C ARG A 23 -34.65 -12.21 9.19
N ALA A 24 -34.02 -11.60 8.17
CA ALA A 24 -32.70 -12.04 7.73
C ALA A 24 -31.71 -11.97 8.90
N GLY A 25 -31.03 -13.08 9.19
CA GLY A 25 -30.12 -13.14 10.32
C GLY A 25 -28.83 -12.36 10.06
N LYS A 26 -28.43 -11.57 11.06
CA LYS A 26 -27.11 -10.93 11.08
C LYS A 26 -26.03 -12.02 11.17
N ARG A 27 -24.94 -11.84 10.42
CA ARG A 27 -23.88 -12.84 10.30
C ARG A 27 -22.53 -12.16 10.05
N THR A 28 -21.45 -12.85 10.36
CA THR A 28 -20.09 -12.41 9.99
C THR A 28 -19.84 -12.67 8.51
N ALA A 29 -18.81 -12.02 7.94
CA ALA A 29 -18.40 -12.26 6.56
C ALA A 29 -18.13 -13.75 6.28
N ALA A 30 -17.42 -14.43 7.20
CA ALA A 30 -17.11 -15.85 7.05
C ALA A 30 -18.36 -16.74 7.06
N ALA A 31 -19.32 -16.44 7.95
CA ALA A 31 -20.59 -17.14 7.98
C ALA A 31 -21.44 -16.85 6.73
N ALA A 32 -21.39 -15.62 6.19
CA ALA A 32 -22.08 -15.26 4.95
C ALA A 32 -21.60 -16.11 3.77
N VAL A 33 -20.27 -16.21 3.59
CA VAL A 33 -19.66 -17.05 2.54
C VAL A 33 -20.07 -18.51 2.71
N LYS A 34 -19.91 -19.07 3.91
CA LYS A 34 -20.25 -20.47 4.17
C LYS A 34 -21.73 -20.77 3.87
N ILE A 35 -22.64 -19.93 4.39
CA ILE A 35 -24.08 -20.10 4.18
C ILE A 35 -24.41 -20.01 2.69
N ALA A 36 -23.83 -19.05 1.96
CA ALA A 36 -24.07 -18.91 0.53
C ALA A 36 -23.62 -20.15 -0.25
N VAL A 37 -22.42 -20.68 0.05
CA VAL A 37 -21.89 -21.88 -0.60
C VAL A 37 -22.73 -23.12 -0.28
N ASP A 38 -23.10 -23.31 1.00
CA ASP A 38 -23.95 -24.42 1.43
C ASP A 38 -25.33 -24.35 0.75
N MET A 39 -25.96 -23.16 0.66
CA MET A 39 -27.26 -22.97 0.00
C MET A 39 -27.24 -23.27 -1.50
N VAL A 40 -26.11 -23.01 -2.18
CA VAL A 40 -25.93 -23.44 -3.58
C VAL A 40 -25.80 -24.96 -3.66
N GLY A 41 -25.03 -25.57 -2.76
CA GLY A 41 -24.89 -27.02 -2.66
C GLY A 41 -26.21 -27.75 -2.39
N GLU A 42 -27.11 -27.11 -1.62
CA GLU A 42 -28.47 -27.58 -1.35
C GLU A 42 -29.47 -27.29 -2.48
N GLY A 43 -29.07 -26.54 -3.51
CA GLY A 43 -29.96 -26.11 -4.60
C GLY A 43 -31.01 -25.09 -4.19
N LEU A 44 -30.83 -24.40 -3.06
CA LEU A 44 -31.75 -23.38 -2.55
C LEU A 44 -31.60 -22.06 -3.31
N ILE A 45 -30.37 -21.69 -3.68
CA ILE A 45 -30.01 -20.53 -4.50
C ILE A 45 -29.07 -20.94 -5.63
N ASP A 46 -28.97 -20.13 -6.68
CA ASP A 46 -27.96 -20.33 -7.72
C ASP A 46 -26.65 -19.59 -7.38
N ARG A 47 -25.61 -19.81 -8.19
CA ARG A 47 -24.28 -19.23 -7.98
C ARG A 47 -24.28 -17.71 -8.12
N GLU A 48 -25.08 -17.17 -9.04
CA GLU A 48 -25.16 -15.72 -9.29
C GLU A 48 -25.80 -15.01 -8.09
N GLU A 49 -26.89 -15.57 -7.57
CA GLU A 49 -27.56 -15.11 -6.36
C GLU A 49 -26.63 -15.19 -5.13
N ALA A 50 -25.81 -16.24 -5.02
CA ALA A 50 -24.82 -16.36 -3.95
C ALA A 50 -23.75 -15.25 -3.99
N VAL A 51 -23.21 -14.96 -5.18
CA VAL A 51 -22.22 -13.89 -5.38
C VAL A 51 -22.83 -12.53 -5.06
N MET A 52 -24.01 -12.22 -5.61
CA MET A 52 -24.67 -10.92 -5.42
C MET A 52 -25.11 -10.64 -3.97
N ARG A 53 -25.24 -11.68 -3.15
CA ARG A 53 -25.62 -11.56 -1.73
C ARG A 53 -24.44 -11.27 -0.80
N PHE A 54 -23.21 -11.44 -1.27
CA PHE A 54 -22.03 -11.14 -0.47
C PHE A 54 -21.58 -9.70 -0.73
N PRO A 55 -21.72 -8.77 0.25
CA PRO A 55 -21.28 -7.40 0.05
C PRO A 55 -19.76 -7.35 -0.10
N ALA A 56 -19.27 -6.73 -1.16
CA ALA A 56 -17.85 -6.70 -1.48
C ALA A 56 -17.00 -6.07 -0.36
N GLU A 57 -17.55 -5.12 0.38
CA GLU A 57 -16.88 -4.46 1.51
C GLU A 57 -16.59 -5.45 2.66
N GLN A 58 -17.35 -6.54 2.76
CA GLN A 58 -17.11 -7.58 3.76
C GLN A 58 -15.97 -8.53 3.36
N ALA A 59 -15.56 -8.55 2.09
CA ALA A 59 -14.38 -9.30 1.64
C ALA A 59 -13.12 -8.85 2.39
N GLU A 60 -13.01 -7.55 2.67
CA GLU A 60 -11.87 -6.98 3.37
C GLU A 60 -11.70 -7.61 4.76
N GLN A 61 -12.80 -7.90 5.46
CA GLN A 61 -12.78 -8.53 6.79
C GLN A 61 -12.16 -9.93 6.76
N LEU A 62 -12.32 -10.66 5.65
CA LEU A 62 -11.76 -12.00 5.45
C LEU A 62 -10.25 -11.96 5.17
N LEU A 63 -9.72 -10.79 4.82
CA LEU A 63 -8.32 -10.56 4.50
C LEU A 63 -7.57 -9.86 5.64
N LYS A 64 -8.14 -9.78 6.84
CA LYS A 64 -7.46 -9.29 8.04
C LYS A 64 -7.08 -10.44 8.97
N PRO A 65 -5.99 -10.31 9.75
CA PRO A 65 -5.69 -11.24 10.83
C PRO A 65 -6.88 -11.38 11.78
N MET A 66 -7.13 -12.57 12.30
CA MET A 66 -8.22 -12.85 13.24
C MET A 66 -7.69 -13.58 14.47
N ILE A 67 -8.43 -13.53 15.59
CA ILE A 67 -8.11 -14.35 16.76
C ILE A 67 -8.32 -15.83 16.40
N ALA A 68 -7.30 -16.65 16.64
CA ALA A 68 -7.32 -18.08 16.35
C ALA A 68 -8.08 -18.85 17.45
N TRP A 69 -9.41 -18.70 17.50
CA TRP A 69 -10.25 -19.29 18.55
C TRP A 69 -10.08 -20.80 18.73
N GLU A 70 -9.85 -21.55 17.64
CA GLU A 70 -9.56 -22.99 17.73
C GLU A 70 -8.22 -23.27 18.43
N ARG A 71 -7.21 -22.42 18.22
CA ARG A 71 -5.93 -22.51 18.92
C ARG A 71 -6.08 -22.13 20.39
N VAL A 72 -6.85 -21.08 20.69
CA VAL A 72 -7.22 -20.68 22.07
C VAL A 72 -7.83 -21.86 22.82
N LYS A 73 -8.84 -22.53 22.24
CA LYS A 73 -9.48 -23.71 22.83
C LYS A 73 -8.50 -24.88 23.01
N ARG A 74 -7.71 -25.19 21.97
CA ARG A 74 -6.76 -26.31 21.98
C ARG A 74 -5.64 -26.13 23.01
N GLU A 75 -5.17 -24.90 23.20
CA GLU A 75 -4.12 -24.55 24.16
C GLU A 75 -4.67 -24.30 25.58
N GLY A 76 -5.99 -24.38 25.78
CA GLY A 76 -6.63 -24.16 27.07
C GLY A 76 -6.45 -22.73 27.58
N LEU A 77 -6.27 -21.76 26.69
CA LEU A 77 -6.16 -20.35 27.05
C LEU A 77 -7.55 -19.84 27.47
N GLU A 78 -7.60 -19.11 28.60
CA GLU A 78 -8.81 -18.45 29.07
C GLU A 78 -8.75 -16.96 28.71
N PRO A 79 -9.44 -16.50 27.65
CA PRO A 79 -9.41 -15.11 27.22
C PRO A 79 -10.06 -14.22 28.28
N VAL A 80 -9.29 -13.28 28.81
CA VAL A 80 -9.80 -12.29 29.75
C VAL A 80 -10.32 -11.09 28.97
N LYS A 81 -11.60 -11.13 28.60
CA LYS A 81 -12.28 -9.97 28.00
C LYS A 81 -12.41 -8.87 29.05
N VAL A 82 -11.81 -7.71 28.80
CA VAL A 82 -11.81 -6.58 29.74
C VAL A 82 -12.84 -5.53 29.39
N ALA A 83 -13.14 -5.34 28.09
CA ALA A 83 -14.08 -4.33 27.63
C ALA A 83 -14.61 -4.65 26.22
N THR A 84 -15.63 -3.90 25.81
CA THR A 84 -16.20 -3.90 24.46
C THR A 84 -16.49 -2.47 24.05
N GLY A 85 -15.98 -2.08 22.88
CA GLY A 85 -16.27 -0.81 22.21
C GLY A 85 -17.02 -1.04 20.89
N LEU A 86 -16.94 -0.06 20.00
CA LEU A 86 -17.51 -0.10 18.66
C LEU A 86 -16.46 -0.65 17.65
N PRO A 87 -16.83 -1.62 16.80
CA PRO A 87 -15.93 -2.20 15.79
C PRO A 87 -15.72 -1.24 14.62
N ALA A 88 -14.76 -0.31 14.73
CA ALA A 88 -14.57 0.77 13.76
C ALA A 88 -13.90 0.32 12.45
N SER A 89 -12.91 -0.57 12.57
CA SER A 89 -12.15 -1.14 11.47
C SER A 89 -11.84 -2.62 11.77
N PRO A 90 -12.15 -3.55 10.86
CA PRO A 90 -12.12 -5.00 11.11
C PRO A 90 -10.70 -5.57 11.26
N GLY A 91 -10.64 -6.78 11.82
CA GLY A 91 -9.40 -7.53 12.07
C GLY A 91 -9.02 -7.57 13.55
N ALA A 92 -8.04 -8.41 13.87
CA ALA A 92 -7.48 -8.57 15.20
C ALA A 92 -6.05 -8.07 15.25
N ALA A 93 -5.73 -7.32 16.30
CA ALA A 93 -4.40 -6.80 16.53
C ALA A 93 -3.91 -7.16 17.93
N LEU A 94 -2.62 -7.45 18.01
CA LEU A 94 -1.90 -7.82 19.22
C LEU A 94 -0.71 -6.88 19.35
N GLY A 95 -0.50 -6.30 20.53
CA GLY A 95 0.68 -5.48 20.75
C GLY A 95 0.77 -4.91 22.16
N LYS A 96 1.91 -4.27 22.43
CA LYS A 96 2.16 -3.50 23.65
C LYS A 96 1.39 -2.19 23.63
N VAL A 97 0.78 -1.83 24.76
CA VAL A 97 0.05 -0.56 24.91
C VAL A 97 1.03 0.62 24.88
N VAL A 98 0.75 1.60 24.02
CA VAL A 98 1.40 2.92 23.98
C VAL A 98 0.34 4.02 23.99
N PHE A 99 0.64 5.18 24.57
CA PHE A 99 -0.36 6.23 24.81
C PHE A 99 -0.20 7.44 23.89
N THR A 100 0.92 7.56 23.18
CA THR A 100 1.14 8.67 22.24
C THR A 100 1.61 8.20 20.87
N SER A 101 1.33 9.01 19.86
CA SER A 101 1.77 8.79 18.48
C SER A 101 3.30 8.69 18.37
N ALA A 102 4.03 9.57 19.07
CA ALA A 102 5.49 9.55 19.11
C ALA A 102 6.05 8.26 19.70
N GLU A 103 5.47 7.75 20.79
CA GLU A 103 5.87 6.47 21.38
C GLU A 103 5.63 5.28 20.46
N ALA A 104 4.50 5.29 19.73
CA ALA A 104 4.22 4.25 18.75
C ALA A 104 5.30 4.21 17.66
N VAL A 105 5.67 5.38 17.12
CA VAL A 105 6.72 5.50 16.10
C VAL A 105 8.09 5.12 16.66
N GLU A 106 8.46 5.61 17.84
CA GLU A 106 9.75 5.33 18.49
C GLU A 106 9.91 3.84 18.81
N MET A 107 8.88 3.22 19.41
CA MET A 107 8.93 1.81 19.80
C MET A 107 8.99 0.89 18.59
N VAL A 108 8.32 1.27 17.50
CA VAL A 108 8.37 0.54 16.24
C VAL A 108 9.72 0.71 15.54
N GLY A 109 10.30 1.91 15.62
CA GLY A 109 11.59 2.25 15.04
C GLY A 109 11.65 2.10 13.52
N GLU A 110 12.88 2.00 13.00
CA GLU A 110 13.17 1.81 11.57
C GLU A 110 13.27 0.32 11.16
N GLU A 111 12.82 -0.61 12.02
CA GLU A 111 12.86 -2.04 11.70
C GLU A 111 11.92 -2.35 10.54
N THR A 112 12.50 -2.87 9.45
CA THR A 112 11.80 -3.17 8.20
C THR A 112 11.39 -4.64 8.11
N ASP A 113 11.96 -5.54 8.94
CA ASP A 113 11.54 -6.94 9.03
C ASP A 113 10.21 -7.04 9.81
N PRO A 114 9.07 -7.39 9.17
CA PRO A 114 7.78 -7.46 9.83
C PRO A 114 7.72 -8.48 10.98
N LYS A 115 8.63 -9.47 10.99
CA LYS A 115 8.68 -10.48 12.06
C LYS A 115 9.39 -9.99 13.31
N LYS A 116 10.29 -9.01 13.17
CA LYS A 116 11.06 -8.42 14.28
C LYS A 116 10.50 -7.08 14.72
N LYS A 117 9.69 -6.45 13.87
CA LYS A 117 9.01 -5.19 14.14
C LYS A 117 8.20 -5.29 15.44
N PRO A 118 8.50 -4.44 16.45
CA PRO A 118 7.73 -4.39 17.68
C PRO A 118 6.26 -4.10 17.39
N LYS A 119 5.38 -4.89 18.01
CA LYS A 119 3.94 -4.75 17.85
C LYS A 119 3.38 -3.86 18.93
N VAL A 120 2.70 -2.79 18.54
CA VAL A 120 2.11 -1.82 19.47
C VAL A 120 0.62 -1.60 19.20
N ILE A 121 -0.14 -1.31 20.25
CA ILE A 121 -1.53 -0.85 20.19
C ILE A 121 -1.56 0.58 20.70
N LEU A 122 -1.93 1.52 19.82
CA LEU A 122 -2.08 2.93 20.19
C LEU A 122 -3.39 3.11 20.95
N VAL A 123 -3.29 3.51 22.21
CA VAL A 123 -4.42 3.74 23.09
C VAL A 123 -4.56 5.22 23.40
N ARG A 124 -5.69 5.82 23.02
CA ARG A 124 -5.95 7.27 23.20
C ARG A 124 -7.36 7.49 23.73
N PRO A 125 -7.65 8.51 24.56
CA PRO A 125 -9.03 8.89 24.84
C PRO A 125 -9.79 9.21 23.55
N MET A 126 -9.17 10.00 22.68
CA MET A 126 -9.61 10.32 21.33
C MET A 126 -8.37 10.66 20.48
N THR A 127 -8.35 10.25 19.22
CA THR A 127 -7.25 10.61 18.29
C THR A 127 -7.48 11.97 17.63
N ASN A 128 -6.40 12.63 17.23
CA ASN A 128 -6.42 13.85 16.42
C ASN A 128 -5.52 13.70 15.16
N PRO A 129 -5.49 14.67 14.23
CA PRO A 129 -4.67 14.61 13.02
C PRO A 129 -3.16 14.38 13.27
N ASP A 130 -2.60 14.88 14.37
CA ASP A 130 -1.19 14.66 14.73
C ASP A 130 -0.88 13.19 15.06
N ASP A 131 -1.92 12.38 15.34
CA ASP A 131 -1.78 10.96 15.66
C ASP A 131 -1.60 10.08 14.41
N ILE A 132 -1.71 10.60 13.18
CA ILE A 132 -1.65 9.80 11.93
C ILE A 132 -0.40 8.91 11.86
N ARG A 133 0.79 9.46 12.15
CA ARG A 133 2.05 8.71 12.09
C ARG A 133 2.07 7.54 13.07
N GLY A 134 1.54 7.73 14.27
CA GLY A 134 1.42 6.70 15.29
C GLY A 134 0.35 5.66 14.96
N ILE A 135 -0.76 6.07 14.35
CA ILE A 135 -1.78 5.14 13.87
C ILE A 135 -1.19 4.21 12.82
N LEU A 136 -0.49 4.76 11.82
CA LEU A 136 0.17 3.97 10.76
C LEU A 136 1.27 3.05 11.30
N ALA A 137 1.95 3.43 12.38
CA ALA A 137 2.96 2.60 13.02
C ALA A 137 2.35 1.44 13.83
N ALA A 138 1.16 1.64 14.40
CA ALA A 138 0.52 0.68 15.29
C ALA A 138 -0.07 -0.53 14.54
N GLN A 139 -0.17 -1.67 15.25
CA GLN A 139 -0.90 -2.85 14.77
C GLN A 139 -2.41 -2.67 14.90
N GLY A 140 -2.84 -1.78 15.79
CA GLY A 140 -4.24 -1.47 16.01
C GLY A 140 -4.42 -0.24 16.89
N VAL A 141 -5.62 0.34 16.85
CA VAL A 141 -5.97 1.53 17.61
C VAL A 141 -7.14 1.24 18.55
N LEU A 142 -7.05 1.74 19.78
CA LEU A 142 -8.09 1.60 20.79
C LEU A 142 -8.41 2.96 21.40
N THR A 143 -9.68 3.37 21.35
CA THR A 143 -10.11 4.62 21.99
C THR A 143 -11.25 4.43 22.97
N SER A 144 -11.23 5.20 24.07
CA SER A 144 -12.33 5.20 25.04
C SER A 144 -13.52 6.06 24.59
N GLN A 145 -13.26 7.07 23.76
CA GLN A 145 -14.27 7.97 23.19
C GLN A 145 -14.30 7.90 21.65
N GLY A 146 -15.33 8.49 21.06
CA GLY A 146 -15.54 8.52 19.61
C GLY A 146 -16.51 7.45 19.10
N GLY A 147 -17.18 7.77 17.98
CA GLY A 147 -18.12 6.87 17.30
C GLY A 147 -17.55 6.33 15.99
N MET A 148 -18.37 5.61 15.22
CA MET A 148 -18.00 4.97 13.94
C MET A 148 -17.52 5.94 12.84
N THR A 149 -17.67 7.25 13.06
CA THR A 149 -17.31 8.37 12.17
C THR A 149 -16.27 9.30 12.80
N CYS A 150 -15.65 8.93 13.92
CA CYS A 150 -14.57 9.74 14.49
C CYS A 150 -13.29 9.62 13.65
N HIS A 151 -12.34 10.54 13.88
CA HIS A 151 -11.05 10.57 13.21
C HIS A 151 -10.39 9.17 13.16
N ALA A 152 -10.19 8.52 14.32
CA ALA A 152 -9.64 7.15 14.40
C ALA A 152 -10.35 6.15 13.49
N ALA A 153 -11.68 6.18 13.46
CA ALA A 153 -12.49 5.23 12.69
C ALA A 153 -12.36 5.44 11.18
N ILE A 154 -12.29 6.70 10.71
CA ILE A 154 -12.14 7.04 9.30
C ILE A 154 -10.74 6.64 8.82
N VAL A 155 -9.73 7.15 9.51
CA VAL A 155 -8.30 6.90 9.26
C VAL A 155 -7.99 5.41 9.26
N ALA A 156 -8.39 4.70 10.31
CA ALA A 156 -8.03 3.29 10.44
C ALA A 156 -8.78 2.39 9.45
N ARG A 157 -9.98 2.79 8.99
CA ARG A 157 -10.68 2.07 7.92
C ARG A 157 -9.99 2.26 6.58
N GLN A 158 -9.53 3.48 6.27
CA GLN A 158 -8.82 3.78 5.03
C GLN A 158 -7.52 2.98 4.89
N TRP A 159 -6.81 2.76 5.99
CA TRP A 159 -5.56 1.97 6.01
C TRP A 159 -5.74 0.54 6.48
N GLY A 160 -6.99 0.14 6.76
CA GLY A 160 -7.32 -1.23 7.13
C GLY A 160 -6.65 -1.72 8.41
N ILE A 161 -6.43 -0.82 9.37
CA ILE A 161 -5.82 -1.07 10.68
C ILE A 161 -6.92 -1.45 11.68
N PRO A 162 -6.85 -2.63 12.32
CA PRO A 162 -7.83 -3.06 13.31
C PRO A 162 -8.07 -2.00 14.39
N THR A 163 -9.32 -1.57 14.57
CA THR A 163 -9.63 -0.45 15.46
C THR A 163 -10.93 -0.63 16.22
N VAL A 164 -10.86 -0.39 17.53
CA VAL A 164 -12.01 -0.36 18.45
C VAL A 164 -12.12 1.04 19.02
N VAL A 165 -13.28 1.70 18.84
CA VAL A 165 -13.50 3.08 19.34
C VAL A 165 -14.63 3.14 20.35
N GLY A 166 -14.70 4.22 21.12
CA GLY A 166 -15.82 4.45 22.03
C GLY A 166 -15.95 3.41 23.14
N CYS A 167 -14.83 2.83 23.56
CA CYS A 167 -14.79 1.84 24.63
C CYS A 167 -14.89 2.52 26.00
N GLN A 168 -16.10 2.98 26.36
CA GLN A 168 -16.37 3.81 27.55
C GLN A 168 -15.94 3.17 28.88
N ALA A 169 -15.82 1.84 28.93
CA ALA A 169 -15.34 1.12 30.11
C ALA A 169 -13.84 1.32 30.38
N LEU A 170 -13.09 1.92 29.46
CA LEU A 170 -11.67 2.22 29.60
C LEU A 170 -11.47 3.65 30.12
N GLU A 171 -11.02 3.76 31.36
CA GLU A 171 -10.55 5.03 31.93
C GLU A 171 -9.06 5.19 31.59
N ILE A 172 -8.76 5.95 30.54
CA ILE A 172 -7.41 6.18 30.05
C ILE A 172 -6.82 7.42 30.73
N ASP A 173 -5.70 7.25 31.44
CA ASP A 173 -4.91 8.32 32.03
C ASP A 173 -3.55 8.39 31.31
N GLU A 174 -3.43 9.35 30.39
CA GLU A 174 -2.26 9.50 29.53
C GLU A 174 -1.03 9.99 30.30
N ASP A 175 -1.23 10.86 31.30
CA ASP A 175 -0.15 11.38 32.15
C ASP A 175 0.48 10.28 32.99
N LYS A 176 -0.35 9.39 33.55
CA LYS A 176 0.13 8.23 34.32
C LYS A 176 0.43 7.00 33.46
N ARG A 177 0.16 7.08 32.15
CA ARG A 177 0.34 6.00 31.17
C ARG A 177 -0.29 4.68 31.61
N LEU A 178 -1.55 4.75 32.01
CA LEU A 178 -2.33 3.61 32.47
C LEU A 178 -3.78 3.65 32.00
N ILE A 179 -4.39 2.48 31.93
CA ILE A 179 -5.81 2.27 31.67
C ILE A 179 -6.39 1.58 32.89
N ASN A 180 -7.45 2.12 33.45
CA ASN A 180 -8.27 1.44 34.45
C ASN A 180 -9.53 0.88 33.78
N VAL A 181 -9.78 -0.41 33.98
CA VAL A 181 -10.94 -1.11 33.43
C VAL A 181 -11.46 -2.11 34.45
N ASN A 182 -12.65 -1.87 34.99
CA ASN A 182 -13.30 -2.75 35.97
C ASN A 182 -12.40 -3.10 37.19
N GLY A 183 -11.62 -2.12 37.67
CA GLY A 183 -10.70 -2.29 38.80
C GLY A 183 -9.36 -2.98 38.45
N ARG A 184 -9.09 -3.25 37.16
CA ARG A 184 -7.80 -3.73 36.67
C ARG A 184 -7.02 -2.59 36.04
N VAL A 185 -5.71 -2.57 36.28
CA VAL A 185 -4.80 -1.55 35.73
C VAL A 185 -3.94 -2.19 34.65
N ILE A 186 -4.01 -1.63 33.44
CA ILE A 186 -3.14 -1.95 32.30
C ILE A 186 -2.16 -0.79 32.15
N ARG A 187 -0.86 -1.06 32.10
CA ARG A 187 0.19 -0.05 31.99
C ARG A 187 0.79 -0.01 30.59
N GLN A 188 1.53 1.05 30.30
CA GLN A 188 2.36 1.12 29.12
C GLN A 188 3.28 -0.11 29.03
N GLY A 189 3.37 -0.69 27.85
CA GLY A 189 4.17 -1.88 27.59
C GLY A 189 3.47 -3.21 27.89
N ASP A 190 2.34 -3.20 28.62
CA ASP A 190 1.52 -4.39 28.79
C ASP A 190 0.91 -4.81 27.44
N VAL A 191 0.74 -6.11 27.27
CA VAL A 191 0.21 -6.67 26.02
C VAL A 191 -1.31 -6.78 26.08
N VAL A 192 -1.96 -6.29 25.03
CA VAL A 192 -3.40 -6.45 24.82
C VAL A 192 -3.68 -6.99 23.43
N THR A 193 -4.81 -7.67 23.30
CA THR A 193 -5.36 -8.07 22.00
C THR A 193 -6.69 -7.36 21.79
N ILE A 194 -6.86 -6.71 20.64
CA ILE A 194 -8.14 -6.11 20.23
C ILE A 194 -8.70 -6.84 19.03
N ASP A 195 -10.03 -6.96 18.95
CA ASP A 195 -10.75 -7.43 17.78
C ASP A 195 -11.65 -6.30 17.26
N GLY A 196 -11.17 -5.61 16.24
CA GLY A 196 -11.87 -4.53 15.55
C GLY A 196 -13.09 -5.00 14.74
N SER A 197 -13.32 -6.31 14.63
CA SER A 197 -14.51 -6.89 13.98
C SER A 197 -15.69 -7.01 14.94
N THR A 198 -15.40 -7.33 16.20
CA THR A 198 -16.43 -7.50 17.26
C THR A 198 -16.49 -6.32 18.21
N GLY A 199 -15.42 -5.51 18.30
CA GLY A 199 -15.26 -4.43 19.27
C GLY A 199 -14.65 -4.91 20.59
N ASP A 200 -14.18 -6.15 20.68
CA ASP A 200 -13.74 -6.75 21.93
C ASP A 200 -12.27 -6.45 22.26
N VAL A 201 -12.00 -6.24 23.56
CA VAL A 201 -10.67 -5.98 24.09
C VAL A 201 -10.33 -7.07 25.12
N TYR A 202 -9.19 -7.72 24.92
CA TYR A 202 -8.70 -8.81 25.77
C TYR A 202 -7.35 -8.43 26.40
N LEU A 203 -7.20 -8.81 27.67
CA LEU A 203 -5.93 -8.70 28.37
C LEU A 203 -4.99 -9.83 27.95
N GLY A 204 -3.74 -9.48 27.66
CA GLY A 204 -2.69 -10.44 27.30
C GLY A 204 -2.68 -10.79 25.82
N GLU A 205 -1.82 -11.76 25.51
CA GLU A 205 -1.60 -12.26 24.16
C GLU A 205 -2.60 -13.36 23.81
N LEU A 206 -3.37 -13.13 22.75
CA LEU A 206 -4.14 -14.19 22.09
C LEU A 206 -3.48 -14.52 20.74
N PRO A 207 -3.39 -15.81 20.38
CA PRO A 207 -2.81 -16.21 19.11
C PRO A 207 -3.65 -15.67 17.95
N LEU A 208 -2.99 -15.01 17.01
CA LEU A 208 -3.59 -14.57 15.76
C LEU A 208 -3.35 -15.60 14.64
N VAL A 209 -4.27 -15.68 13.70
CA VAL A 209 -4.10 -16.42 12.45
C VAL A 209 -4.08 -15.42 11.30
N GLU A 210 -3.07 -15.55 10.44
CA GLU A 210 -3.04 -14.82 9.17
C GLU A 210 -4.24 -15.25 8.32
N PRO A 211 -4.90 -14.32 7.64
CA PRO A 211 -6.05 -14.63 6.80
C PRO A 211 -5.61 -15.59 5.70
N ARG A 212 -6.32 -16.70 5.59
CA ARG A 212 -6.26 -17.58 4.42
C ARG A 212 -7.62 -17.54 3.75
N ILE A 213 -7.62 -17.49 2.43
CA ILE A 213 -8.83 -17.71 1.65
C ILE A 213 -9.31 -19.12 2.02
N SER A 214 -10.48 -19.23 2.64
CA SER A 214 -11.08 -20.53 2.94
C SER A 214 -11.53 -21.20 1.64
N ASP A 215 -11.68 -22.51 1.62
CA ASP A 215 -12.12 -23.24 0.43
C ASP A 215 -13.49 -22.73 -0.07
N GLU A 216 -14.37 -22.34 0.85
CA GLU A 216 -15.67 -21.73 0.52
C GLU A 216 -15.52 -20.34 -0.09
N PHE A 217 -14.59 -19.53 0.43
CA PHE A 217 -14.35 -18.20 -0.13
C PHE A 217 -13.69 -18.29 -1.51
N ALA A 218 -12.75 -19.22 -1.70
CA ALA A 218 -12.18 -19.53 -3.00
C ALA A 218 -13.26 -19.99 -4.00
N THR A 219 -14.22 -20.80 -3.53
CA THR A 219 -15.36 -21.24 -4.34
C THR A 219 -16.25 -20.07 -4.76
N LEU A 220 -16.58 -19.17 -3.83
CA LEU A 220 -17.36 -17.97 -4.11
C LEU A 220 -16.66 -17.03 -5.09
N LEU A 221 -15.34 -16.81 -4.90
CA LEU A 221 -14.52 -16.03 -5.83
C LEU A 221 -14.44 -16.68 -7.21
N GLY A 222 -14.32 -18.02 -7.28
CA GLY A 222 -14.35 -18.75 -8.54
C GLY A 222 -15.66 -18.56 -9.30
N TRP A 223 -16.81 -18.50 -8.60
CA TRP A 223 -18.08 -18.13 -9.25
C TRP A 223 -18.09 -16.67 -9.70
N ALA A 224 -17.54 -15.75 -8.90
CA ALA A 224 -17.44 -14.34 -9.30
C ALA A 224 -16.55 -14.18 -10.56
N ASP A 225 -15.48 -14.96 -10.67
CA ASP A 225 -14.61 -15.02 -11.85
C ASP A 225 -15.35 -15.52 -13.11
N GLU A 226 -16.29 -16.46 -12.97
CA GLU A 226 -17.14 -16.93 -14.08
C GLU A 226 -18.08 -15.84 -14.60
N PHE A 227 -18.55 -14.93 -13.74
CA PHE A 227 -19.54 -13.90 -14.10
C PHE A 227 -18.93 -12.56 -14.49
N ARG A 228 -17.75 -12.22 -13.97
CA ARG A 228 -17.14 -10.92 -14.23
C ARG A 228 -16.69 -10.81 -15.68
N ARG A 229 -16.83 -9.60 -16.23
CA ARG A 229 -16.25 -9.23 -17.53
C ARG A 229 -14.89 -8.57 -17.41
N LEU A 230 -14.65 -7.84 -16.32
CA LEU A 230 -13.42 -7.08 -16.11
C LEU A 230 -12.32 -8.02 -15.60
N GLY A 231 -11.12 -7.85 -16.15
CA GLY A 231 -9.91 -8.43 -15.57
C GLY A 231 -9.57 -7.80 -14.23
N VAL A 232 -8.98 -8.56 -13.31
CA VAL A 232 -8.52 -8.02 -12.01
C VAL A 232 -7.01 -8.17 -11.92
N TRP A 233 -6.32 -7.05 -12.06
CA TRP A 233 -4.86 -6.97 -11.95
C TRP A 233 -4.48 -6.29 -10.64
N ALA A 234 -3.25 -6.49 -10.19
CA ALA A 234 -2.76 -5.91 -8.95
C ALA A 234 -1.84 -4.72 -9.18
N ASN A 235 -1.74 -3.86 -8.16
CA ASN A 235 -0.64 -2.92 -8.02
C ASN A 235 0.39 -3.56 -7.11
N ALA A 236 1.60 -3.81 -7.62
CA ALA A 236 2.66 -4.47 -6.88
C ALA A 236 4.01 -4.00 -7.39
N ASP A 237 4.89 -3.64 -6.45
CA ASP A 237 6.17 -2.99 -6.76
C ASP A 237 7.36 -3.90 -6.39
N THR A 238 7.09 -5.05 -5.76
CA THR A 238 8.11 -6.03 -5.35
C THR A 238 7.72 -7.46 -5.74
N PRO A 239 8.69 -8.39 -5.87
CA PRO A 239 8.40 -9.80 -6.17
C PRO A 239 7.48 -10.45 -5.13
N LYS A 240 7.61 -10.06 -3.85
CA LYS A 240 6.78 -10.59 -2.76
C LYS A 240 5.33 -10.14 -2.87
N GLU A 241 5.10 -8.88 -3.23
CA GLU A 241 3.75 -8.35 -3.47
C GLU A 241 3.12 -8.99 -4.72
N ALA A 242 3.90 -9.15 -5.79
CA ALA A 242 3.45 -9.83 -7.01
C ALA A 242 3.05 -11.29 -6.73
N ALA A 243 3.83 -12.01 -5.92
CA ALA A 243 3.53 -13.39 -5.51
C ALA A 243 2.21 -13.45 -4.74
N ARG A 244 2.02 -12.56 -3.76
CA ARG A 244 0.79 -12.48 -2.96
C ARG A 244 -0.42 -12.12 -3.82
N ALA A 245 -0.26 -11.18 -4.75
CA ALA A 245 -1.31 -10.81 -5.69
C ALA A 245 -1.74 -12.01 -6.56
N ARG A 246 -0.76 -12.75 -7.08
CA ARG A 246 -1.01 -13.97 -7.86
C ARG A 246 -1.70 -15.05 -7.03
N GLU A 247 -1.30 -15.25 -5.78
CA GLU A 247 -1.98 -16.18 -4.84
C GLU A 247 -3.46 -15.81 -4.62
N TYR A 248 -3.80 -14.53 -4.68
CA TYR A 248 -5.18 -14.03 -4.56
C TYR A 248 -5.94 -13.99 -5.89
N GLY A 249 -5.37 -14.51 -6.99
CA GLY A 249 -6.04 -14.62 -8.28
C GLY A 249 -5.83 -13.43 -9.22
N ALA A 250 -4.87 -12.55 -8.95
CA ALA A 250 -4.55 -11.46 -9.88
C ALA A 250 -4.09 -12.01 -11.24
N GLU A 251 -4.64 -11.46 -12.31
CA GLU A 251 -4.40 -11.89 -13.70
C GLU A 251 -3.24 -11.15 -14.37
N GLY A 252 -2.52 -10.34 -13.60
CA GLY A 252 -1.44 -9.47 -14.08
C GLY A 252 -1.11 -8.40 -13.05
N ILE A 253 -0.08 -7.60 -13.33
CA ILE A 253 0.23 -6.37 -12.60
C ILE A 253 -0.17 -5.20 -13.48
N GLY A 254 -1.12 -4.36 -13.05
CA GLY A 254 -1.57 -3.18 -13.80
C GLY A 254 -0.79 -1.91 -13.48
N LEU A 255 -0.02 -1.93 -12.39
CA LEU A 255 0.86 -0.84 -12.02
C LEU A 255 1.98 -1.36 -11.10
N CYS A 256 3.18 -1.42 -11.63
CA CYS A 256 4.44 -1.52 -10.89
C CYS A 256 5.11 -0.15 -10.91
N ARG A 257 5.21 0.49 -9.74
CA ARG A 257 5.84 1.80 -9.52
C ARG A 257 7.34 1.61 -9.35
N THR A 258 8.11 2.22 -10.24
CA THR A 258 9.58 2.10 -10.21
C THR A 258 10.22 2.94 -9.10
N GLU A 259 9.46 3.82 -8.47
CA GLU A 259 10.04 4.87 -7.62
C GLU A 259 10.27 4.39 -6.20
N HIS A 260 9.44 3.47 -5.75
CA HIS A 260 9.69 2.69 -4.55
C HIS A 260 10.98 1.85 -4.66
N MET A 261 11.36 1.43 -5.88
CA MET A 261 12.61 0.73 -6.12
C MET A 261 13.83 1.64 -5.97
N PHE A 262 13.68 2.96 -6.16
CA PHE A 262 14.76 3.95 -5.98
C PHE A 262 14.94 4.39 -4.53
N LEU A 263 13.89 4.29 -3.71
CA LEU A 263 13.88 4.70 -2.30
C LEU A 263 14.52 3.66 -1.35
N VAL A 264 14.98 2.52 -1.87
CA VAL A 264 15.75 1.54 -1.09
C VAL A 264 17.04 2.20 -0.57
N PRO A 265 17.37 2.10 0.74
CA PRO A 265 18.47 2.85 1.37
C PRO A 265 19.82 2.77 0.64
N GLU A 266 20.14 1.62 0.05
CA GLU A 266 21.39 1.39 -0.70
C GLU A 266 21.45 2.15 -2.03
N ARG A 267 20.29 2.49 -2.62
CA ARG A 267 20.16 3.12 -3.94
C ARG A 267 20.02 4.63 -3.86
N VAL A 268 19.44 5.14 -2.76
CA VAL A 268 19.24 6.56 -2.52
C VAL A 268 20.52 7.39 -2.77
N PRO A 269 21.72 6.99 -2.32
CA PRO A 269 22.95 7.74 -2.63
C PRO A 269 23.25 7.84 -4.13
N VAL A 270 23.00 6.77 -4.89
CA VAL A 270 23.25 6.72 -6.34
C VAL A 270 22.22 7.57 -7.09
N VAL A 271 20.95 7.49 -6.70
CA VAL A 271 19.87 8.33 -7.23
C VAL A 271 20.16 9.81 -6.97
N ARG A 272 20.65 10.16 -5.78
CA ARG A 272 21.08 11.54 -5.47
C ARG A 272 22.21 11.99 -6.38
N ARG A 273 23.24 11.16 -6.62
CA ARG A 273 24.31 11.49 -7.58
C ARG A 273 23.76 11.75 -8.98
N MET A 274 22.81 10.93 -9.44
CA MET A 274 22.13 11.13 -10.73
C MET A 274 21.40 12.49 -10.80
N ILE A 275 20.71 12.89 -9.72
CA ILE A 275 19.95 14.15 -9.66
C ILE A 275 20.85 15.38 -9.60
N LEU A 276 21.97 15.27 -8.86
CA LEU A 276 22.95 16.34 -8.69
C LEU A 276 23.88 16.48 -9.92
N ALA A 277 23.91 15.49 -10.82
CA ALA A 277 24.75 15.55 -12.01
C ALA A 277 24.28 16.65 -12.99
N GLU A 278 25.16 17.62 -13.22
CA GLU A 278 24.97 18.66 -14.24
C GLU A 278 25.20 18.11 -15.66
N ASP A 279 26.23 17.28 -15.82
CA ASP A 279 26.59 16.66 -17.09
C ASP A 279 25.87 15.33 -17.33
N GLU A 280 25.43 15.11 -18.58
CA GLU A 280 24.83 13.84 -19.02
C GLU A 280 25.78 12.65 -18.78
N ALA A 281 27.09 12.84 -19.00
CA ALA A 281 28.07 11.77 -18.81
C ALA A 281 28.10 11.26 -17.36
N VAL A 282 28.13 12.18 -16.39
CA VAL A 282 28.12 11.85 -14.95
C VAL A 282 26.78 11.23 -14.55
N ARG A 283 25.68 11.72 -15.14
CA ARG A 283 24.35 11.13 -14.93
C ARG A 283 24.28 9.69 -15.42
N ARG A 284 24.84 9.41 -16.60
CA ARG A 284 24.91 8.05 -17.17
C ARG A 284 25.74 7.10 -16.32
N GLU A 285 26.85 7.54 -15.74
CA GLU A 285 27.63 6.72 -14.79
C GLU A 285 26.77 6.28 -13.58
N ALA A 286 26.02 7.21 -12.98
CA ALA A 286 25.12 6.87 -11.88
C ALA A 286 23.95 5.96 -12.32
N LEU A 287 23.43 6.16 -13.54
CA LEU A 287 22.39 5.30 -14.13
C LEU A 287 22.91 3.88 -14.40
N ASP A 288 24.15 3.72 -14.86
CA ASP A 288 24.79 2.42 -15.10
C ASP A 288 24.97 1.63 -13.80
N GLU A 289 25.18 2.31 -12.66
CA GLU A 289 25.17 1.68 -11.33
C GLU A 289 23.76 1.22 -10.91
N LEU A 290 22.71 1.97 -11.28
CA LEU A 290 21.31 1.65 -10.95
C LEU A 290 20.73 0.54 -11.83
N LEU A 291 21.19 0.45 -13.08
CA LEU A 291 20.73 -0.52 -14.08
C LEU A 291 20.67 -1.97 -13.57
N PRO A 292 21.77 -2.58 -13.06
CA PRO A 292 21.74 -3.97 -12.60
C PRO A 292 20.81 -4.17 -11.40
N MET A 293 20.64 -3.14 -10.56
CA MET A 293 19.78 -3.23 -9.38
C MET A 293 18.29 -3.28 -9.79
N GLN A 294 17.88 -2.43 -10.72
CA GLN A 294 16.52 -2.49 -11.28
C GLN A 294 16.28 -3.74 -12.13
N GLU A 295 17.29 -4.18 -12.90
CA GLU A 295 17.20 -5.40 -13.70
C GLU A 295 16.85 -6.61 -12.81
N GLU A 296 17.46 -6.73 -11.63
CA GLU A 296 17.16 -7.82 -10.69
C GLU A 296 15.74 -7.71 -10.09
N ASP A 297 15.26 -6.50 -9.78
CA ASP A 297 13.89 -6.33 -9.28
C ASP A 297 12.86 -6.75 -10.34
N PHE A 298 13.02 -6.28 -11.58
CA PHE A 298 12.14 -6.64 -12.68
C PHE A 298 12.25 -8.12 -13.02
N TYR A 299 13.44 -8.70 -12.96
CA TYR A 299 13.62 -10.15 -13.12
C TYR A 299 12.79 -10.92 -12.09
N GLY A 300 12.86 -10.53 -10.81
CA GLY A 300 12.07 -11.14 -9.74
C GLY A 300 10.55 -11.01 -9.97
N ILE A 301 10.08 -9.83 -10.35
CA ILE A 301 8.64 -9.56 -10.59
C ILE A 301 8.15 -10.33 -11.82
N LEU A 302 8.81 -10.21 -12.97
CA LEU A 302 8.44 -10.87 -14.22
C LEU A 302 8.47 -12.40 -14.08
N LYS A 303 9.46 -12.95 -13.36
CA LYS A 303 9.53 -14.39 -13.08
C LYS A 303 8.35 -14.85 -12.22
N THR A 304 8.02 -14.08 -11.19
CA THR A 304 6.88 -14.37 -10.30
C THR A 304 5.56 -14.34 -11.06
N MET A 305 5.45 -13.48 -12.06
CA MET A 305 4.27 -13.32 -12.91
C MET A 305 4.37 -14.07 -14.25
N GLN A 306 5.19 -15.13 -14.34
CA GLN A 306 5.33 -15.93 -15.56
C GLN A 306 3.97 -16.28 -16.19
N GLY A 307 3.82 -15.95 -17.48
CA GLY A 307 2.61 -16.14 -18.28
C GLY A 307 1.55 -15.05 -18.15
N LEU A 308 1.76 -14.04 -17.30
CA LEU A 308 0.86 -12.92 -17.06
C LEU A 308 1.52 -11.58 -17.42
N PRO A 309 0.75 -10.57 -17.86
CA PRO A 309 1.26 -9.23 -18.16
C PRO A 309 1.72 -8.50 -16.90
N VAL A 310 2.78 -7.70 -17.05
CA VAL A 310 3.31 -6.84 -15.98
C VAL A 310 3.52 -5.43 -16.51
N THR A 311 2.63 -4.52 -16.15
CA THR A 311 2.69 -3.09 -16.50
C THR A 311 3.60 -2.33 -15.54
N ILE A 312 4.71 -1.82 -16.06
CA ILE A 312 5.75 -1.11 -15.34
C ILE A 312 5.68 0.36 -15.72
N ARG A 313 5.44 1.22 -14.73
CA ARG A 313 5.40 2.67 -14.92
C ARG A 313 6.79 3.26 -14.75
N LEU A 314 7.23 4.02 -15.75
CA LEU A 314 8.51 4.74 -15.67
C LEU A 314 8.45 5.84 -14.59
N LEU A 315 9.62 6.40 -14.24
CA LEU A 315 9.78 7.34 -13.14
C LEU A 315 8.82 8.54 -13.27
N ASP A 316 7.99 8.73 -12.25
CA ASP A 316 6.93 9.74 -12.16
C ASP A 316 7.20 10.92 -11.21
N PRO A 317 7.67 10.76 -9.96
CA PRO A 317 7.80 11.83 -9.01
C PRO A 317 8.89 12.83 -9.43
N PRO A 318 8.75 14.09 -9.02
CA PRO A 318 9.77 15.09 -9.23
C PRO A 318 11.05 14.73 -8.45
N LEU A 319 12.19 15.15 -8.99
CA LEU A 319 13.50 14.75 -8.46
C LEU A 319 13.73 15.19 -7.01
N HIS A 320 13.09 16.26 -6.55
CA HIS A 320 13.25 16.75 -5.18
C HIS A 320 12.72 15.77 -4.12
N GLU A 321 11.81 14.84 -4.45
CA GLU A 321 11.33 13.82 -3.50
C GLU A 321 12.45 12.85 -3.05
N PHE A 322 13.52 12.71 -3.83
CA PHE A 322 14.67 11.88 -3.48
C PHE A 322 15.76 12.65 -2.69
N LEU A 323 15.60 13.97 -2.57
CA LEU A 323 16.53 14.85 -1.86
C LEU A 323 16.08 15.06 -0.41
N PRO A 324 17.01 15.35 0.52
CA PRO A 324 16.63 15.73 1.87
C PRO A 324 15.81 17.02 1.88
N HIS A 325 14.91 17.17 2.87
CA HIS A 325 14.15 18.40 3.03
C HIS A 325 15.04 19.62 3.22
N ARG A 326 14.69 20.70 2.54
CA ARG A 326 15.38 21.99 2.58
C ARG A 326 15.65 22.48 4.00
N ASP A 327 14.65 22.38 4.89
CA ASP A 327 14.77 22.84 6.27
C ASP A 327 15.80 22.02 7.07
N HIS A 328 15.89 20.72 6.81
CA HIS A 328 16.90 19.87 7.44
C HIS A 328 18.30 20.28 6.97
N LEU A 329 18.49 20.51 5.68
CA LEU A 329 19.76 20.96 5.12
C LEU A 329 20.16 22.35 5.63
N LEU A 330 19.19 23.26 5.80
CA LEU A 330 19.44 24.59 6.38
C LEU A 330 19.89 24.50 7.84
N VAL A 331 19.24 23.65 8.63
CA VAL A 331 19.62 23.42 10.03
C VAL A 331 21.01 22.80 10.09
N GLU A 332 21.26 21.73 9.32
CA GLU A 332 22.56 21.05 9.26
C GLU A 332 23.68 22.00 8.82
N LEU A 333 23.46 22.79 7.77
CA LEU A 333 24.42 23.79 7.30
C LEU A 333 24.70 24.87 8.37
N THR A 334 23.66 25.32 9.07
CA THR A 334 23.79 26.32 10.15
C THR A 334 24.57 25.75 11.32
N GLU A 335 24.29 24.51 11.74
CA GLU A 335 25.04 23.80 12.78
C GLU A 335 26.52 23.63 12.40
N LEU A 336 26.81 23.19 11.16
CA LEU A 336 28.17 23.06 10.66
C LEU A 336 28.91 24.40 10.68
N ARG A 337 28.26 25.50 10.26
CA ARG A 337 28.83 26.85 10.30
C ARG A 337 29.11 27.33 11.73
N VAL A 338 28.17 27.15 12.65
CA VAL A 338 28.30 27.57 14.06
C VAL A 338 29.32 26.74 14.82
N THR A 339 29.45 25.45 14.51
CA THR A 339 30.43 24.54 15.13
C THR A 339 31.84 24.65 14.54
N GLY A 340 32.07 25.64 13.66
CA GLY A 340 33.39 26.00 13.17
C GLY A 340 33.88 25.20 11.96
N ALA A 341 33.02 24.52 11.21
CA ALA A 341 33.41 23.78 10.00
C ALA A 341 33.99 24.68 8.89
N GLY A 342 33.72 25.99 8.92
CA GLY A 342 34.28 27.00 8.01
C GLY A 342 35.43 27.83 8.59
N ALA A 343 35.91 27.52 9.80
CA ALA A 343 37.01 28.27 10.44
C ALA A 343 38.38 27.83 9.91
N ASP A 344 39.37 28.73 9.93
CA ASP A 344 40.75 28.40 9.59
C ASP A 344 41.30 27.33 10.56
N GLY A 345 41.68 26.17 10.02
CA GLY A 345 42.10 25.00 10.80
C GLY A 345 40.98 24.00 11.15
N ALA A 346 39.78 24.17 10.58
CA ALA A 346 38.71 23.18 10.69
C ALA A 346 39.14 21.80 10.16
N ASP A 347 38.57 20.77 10.78
CA ASP A 347 38.72 19.39 10.34
C ASP A 347 38.34 19.25 8.85
N PRO A 348 39.24 18.75 7.98
CA PRO A 348 39.00 18.62 6.54
C PRO A 348 37.71 17.87 6.19
N GLU A 349 37.32 16.86 6.98
CA GLU A 349 36.06 16.12 6.76
C GLU A 349 34.84 17.00 7.04
N ARG A 350 34.86 17.80 8.11
CA ARG A 350 33.76 18.72 8.42
C ARG A 350 33.63 19.82 7.39
N ARG A 351 34.75 20.34 6.87
CA ARG A 351 34.75 21.33 5.80
C ARG A 351 34.15 20.76 4.51
N LYS A 352 34.56 19.54 4.13
CA LYS A 352 33.99 18.84 2.97
C LYS A 352 32.49 18.60 3.12
N LYS A 353 32.04 18.15 4.30
CA LYS A 353 30.62 17.95 4.59
C LYS A 353 29.82 19.26 4.49
N MET A 354 30.38 20.37 4.96
CA MET A 354 29.75 21.69 4.82
C MET A 354 29.61 22.09 3.35
N GLU A 355 30.67 21.94 2.55
CA GLU A 355 30.65 22.23 1.11
C GLU A 355 29.62 21.35 0.38
N GLU A 356 29.57 20.05 0.68
CA GLU A 356 28.56 19.11 0.15
C GLU A 356 27.14 19.50 0.54
N THR A 357 26.91 19.89 1.80
CA THR A 357 25.58 20.30 2.30
C THR A 357 25.13 21.61 1.65
N GLU A 358 26.06 22.55 1.43
CA GLU A 358 25.80 23.82 0.76
C GLU A 358 25.47 23.63 -0.73
N GLU A 359 26.18 22.73 -1.42
CA GLU A 359 25.88 22.36 -2.81
C GLU A 359 24.53 21.66 -2.93
N LEU A 360 24.27 20.71 -2.03
CA LEU A 360 23.00 19.99 -1.97
C LEU A 360 21.83 20.94 -1.72
N LEU A 361 21.97 21.90 -0.79
CA LEU A 361 20.96 22.91 -0.52
C LEU A 361 20.71 23.80 -1.75
N ARG A 362 21.76 24.25 -2.44
CA ARG A 362 21.62 25.03 -3.68
C ARG A 362 20.81 24.26 -4.72
N ARG A 363 21.11 22.97 -4.89
CA ARG A 363 20.42 22.14 -5.88
C ARG A 363 18.97 21.83 -5.49
N VAL A 364 18.70 21.65 -4.19
CA VAL A 364 17.33 21.54 -3.66
C VAL A 364 16.54 22.83 -3.93
N ASP A 365 17.16 24.00 -3.74
CA ASP A 365 16.52 25.29 -4.03
C ASP A 365 16.23 25.48 -5.54
N GLU A 366 17.12 24.99 -6.41
CA GLU A 366 16.90 25.03 -7.87
C GLU A 366 15.80 24.08 -8.34
N LEU A 367 15.69 22.90 -7.72
CA LEU A 367 14.68 21.89 -8.02
C LEU A 367 13.37 22.11 -7.22
N HIS A 368 13.32 23.15 -6.39
CA HIS A 368 12.13 23.50 -5.64
C HIS A 368 11.06 24.00 -6.61
N GLU A 369 9.88 23.39 -6.53
CA GLU A 369 8.72 23.79 -7.30
C GLU A 369 7.62 24.32 -6.38
N PHE A 370 6.88 25.33 -6.84
CA PHE A 370 5.74 25.85 -6.08
C PHE A 370 4.62 24.81 -5.92
N ASN A 371 4.40 23.99 -6.96
CA ASN A 371 3.41 22.92 -6.96
C ASN A 371 4.04 21.65 -7.56
N PRO A 372 4.75 20.85 -6.76
CA PRO A 372 5.38 19.59 -7.18
C PRO A 372 4.47 18.65 -7.98
N MET A 373 3.19 18.56 -7.60
CA MET A 373 2.18 17.73 -8.26
C MET A 373 2.02 18.08 -9.75
N MET A 374 2.18 19.35 -10.14
CA MET A 374 2.06 19.80 -11.53
C MET A 374 3.40 20.19 -12.17
N GLY A 375 4.52 19.83 -11.55
CA GLY A 375 5.86 20.28 -11.90
C GLY A 375 6.60 19.45 -12.96
N HIS A 376 7.92 19.42 -12.86
CA HIS A 376 8.87 18.77 -13.74
C HIS A 376 9.03 17.29 -13.37
N ARG A 377 8.01 16.51 -13.74
CA ARG A 377 7.85 15.12 -13.35
C ARG A 377 7.27 14.27 -14.50
N GLY A 378 7.20 12.95 -14.34
CA GLY A 378 6.67 12.02 -15.33
C GLY A 378 7.31 12.17 -16.72
N VAL A 379 6.50 12.12 -17.78
CA VAL A 379 7.00 12.22 -19.16
C VAL A 379 7.86 13.47 -19.42
N ARG A 380 7.60 14.58 -18.71
CA ARG A 380 8.38 15.83 -18.88
C ARG A 380 9.83 15.63 -18.45
N LEU A 381 10.04 14.84 -17.40
CA LEU A 381 11.37 14.45 -16.93
C LEU A 381 12.05 13.55 -17.96
N GLY A 382 11.32 12.57 -18.51
CA GLY A 382 11.81 11.69 -19.57
C GLY A 382 12.14 12.43 -20.87
N VAL A 383 11.47 13.54 -21.17
CA VAL A 383 11.78 14.40 -22.33
C VAL A 383 13.06 15.21 -22.10
N THR A 384 13.28 15.75 -20.90
CA THR A 384 14.49 16.55 -20.60
C THR A 384 15.72 15.69 -20.33
N PHE A 385 15.53 14.51 -19.75
CA PHE A 385 16.58 13.57 -19.37
C PHE A 385 16.26 12.16 -19.91
N PRO A 386 16.29 11.97 -21.25
CA PRO A 386 15.90 10.71 -21.88
C PRO A 386 16.69 9.51 -21.39
N GLU A 387 17.95 9.69 -20.99
CA GLU A 387 18.82 8.65 -20.44
C GLU A 387 18.24 7.96 -19.20
N VAL A 388 17.41 8.65 -18.41
CA VAL A 388 16.73 8.05 -17.24
C VAL A 388 15.73 6.99 -17.71
N TYR A 389 14.89 7.33 -18.69
CA TYR A 389 13.90 6.40 -19.25
C TYR A 389 14.57 5.32 -20.11
N GLU A 390 15.68 5.64 -20.79
CA GLU A 390 16.50 4.64 -21.50
C GLU A 390 17.03 3.57 -20.54
N MET A 391 17.56 3.98 -19.40
CA MET A 391 18.07 3.05 -18.38
C MET A 391 16.95 2.16 -17.84
N GLN A 392 15.79 2.73 -17.50
CA GLN A 392 14.66 1.93 -17.00
C GLN A 392 14.14 0.95 -18.05
N ALA A 393 13.94 1.40 -19.30
CA ALA A 393 13.55 0.52 -20.40
C ALA A 393 14.57 -0.60 -20.61
N ARG A 394 15.88 -0.27 -20.54
CA ARG A 394 16.96 -1.25 -20.67
C ARG A 394 16.92 -2.28 -19.53
N ALA A 395 16.70 -1.86 -18.29
CA ALA A 395 16.56 -2.77 -17.14
C ALA A 395 15.38 -3.74 -17.34
N ILE A 396 14.21 -3.23 -17.74
CA ILE A 396 13.01 -4.04 -18.01
C ILE A 396 13.29 -5.09 -19.09
N PHE A 397 13.86 -4.67 -20.22
CA PHE A 397 14.08 -5.55 -21.36
C PHE A 397 15.23 -6.53 -21.16
N ARG A 398 16.27 -6.17 -20.40
CA ARG A 398 17.35 -7.11 -20.02
C ARG A 398 16.81 -8.21 -19.11
N ALA A 399 15.97 -7.84 -18.13
CA ALA A 399 15.29 -8.80 -17.27
C ALA A 399 14.39 -9.77 -18.07
N ALA A 400 13.57 -9.23 -18.98
CA ALA A 400 12.74 -10.04 -19.87
C ALA A 400 13.57 -10.96 -20.78
N ALA A 401 14.64 -10.44 -21.38
CA ALA A 401 15.54 -11.20 -22.25
C ALA A 401 16.23 -12.37 -21.51
N ARG A 402 16.66 -12.15 -20.26
CA ARG A 402 17.21 -13.20 -19.39
C ARG A 402 16.18 -14.29 -19.12
N LEU A 403 14.96 -13.92 -18.75
CA LEU A 403 13.88 -14.86 -18.47
C LEU A 403 13.50 -15.69 -19.71
N VAL A 404 13.46 -15.06 -20.88
CA VAL A 404 13.19 -15.76 -22.15
C VAL A 404 14.29 -16.78 -22.47
N LYS A 405 15.56 -16.47 -22.21
CA LYS A 405 16.65 -17.46 -22.32
C LYS A 405 16.50 -18.64 -21.36
N GLU A 406 15.90 -18.40 -20.20
CA GLU A 406 15.57 -19.45 -19.22
C GLU A 406 14.29 -20.23 -19.58
N GLY A 407 13.61 -19.88 -20.67
CA GLY A 407 12.34 -20.51 -21.07
C GLY A 407 11.12 -20.03 -20.30
N VAL A 408 11.21 -18.87 -19.63
CA VAL A 408 10.11 -18.23 -18.90
C VAL A 408 9.37 -17.26 -19.83
N ASP A 409 8.04 -17.38 -19.89
CA ASP A 409 7.16 -16.45 -20.61
C ASP A 409 7.03 -15.14 -19.81
N ALA A 410 7.83 -14.14 -20.19
CA ALA A 410 7.84 -12.81 -19.62
C ALA A 410 7.15 -11.82 -20.59
N ARG A 411 6.13 -11.10 -20.09
CA ARG A 411 5.29 -10.17 -20.87
C ARG A 411 5.33 -8.76 -20.26
N PRO A 412 6.43 -8.01 -20.42
CA PRO A 412 6.54 -6.66 -19.89
C PRO A 412 5.68 -5.68 -20.71
N GLU A 413 5.00 -4.77 -20.01
CA GLU A 413 4.34 -3.61 -20.61
C GLU A 413 4.95 -2.34 -20.02
N VAL A 414 5.36 -1.40 -20.86
CA VAL A 414 5.98 -0.14 -20.43
C VAL A 414 4.96 0.97 -20.48
N MET A 415 4.75 1.64 -19.35
CA MET A 415 3.76 2.69 -19.20
C MET A 415 4.41 4.06 -18.95
N ILE A 416 4.08 5.03 -19.79
CA ILE A 416 4.55 6.42 -19.68
C ILE A 416 3.57 7.24 -18.83
N PRO A 417 4.00 7.84 -17.70
CA PRO A 417 3.16 8.67 -16.83
C PRO A 417 3.00 10.11 -17.34
N LEU A 418 1.94 10.79 -16.90
CA LEU A 418 1.65 12.22 -17.05
C LEU A 418 1.56 12.75 -18.49
N VAL A 419 1.23 11.89 -19.46
CA VAL A 419 1.09 12.30 -20.86
C VAL A 419 -0.13 13.20 -21.07
N GLY A 420 0.10 14.34 -21.71
CA GLY A 420 -0.96 15.29 -22.09
C GLY A 420 -1.00 15.63 -23.58
N LEU A 421 0.01 15.26 -24.36
CA LEU A 421 0.19 15.59 -25.78
C LEU A 421 0.58 14.35 -26.63
N GLU A 422 0.17 14.32 -27.90
CA GLU A 422 0.58 13.26 -28.85
C GLU A 422 2.11 13.17 -29.00
N GLY A 423 2.79 14.32 -29.09
CA GLY A 423 4.25 14.36 -29.28
C GLY A 423 5.04 13.79 -28.11
N GLU A 424 4.51 13.89 -26.88
CA GLU A 424 5.15 13.33 -25.68
C GLU A 424 5.18 11.80 -25.75
N ILE A 425 4.04 11.16 -26.02
CA ILE A 425 3.97 9.69 -26.12
C ILE A 425 4.71 9.16 -27.35
N ALA A 426 4.65 9.87 -28.49
CA ALA A 426 5.36 9.46 -29.69
C ALA A 426 6.89 9.39 -29.45
N MET A 427 7.45 10.43 -28.83
CA MET A 427 8.89 10.49 -28.50
C MET A 427 9.29 9.37 -27.53
N MET A 428 8.51 9.14 -26.47
CA MET A 428 8.81 8.10 -25.49
C MET A 428 8.68 6.70 -26.08
N ARG A 429 7.71 6.48 -26.97
CA ARG A 429 7.55 5.20 -27.67
C ARG A 429 8.77 4.89 -28.55
N GLU A 430 9.24 5.86 -29.34
CA GLU A 430 10.44 5.67 -30.17
C GLU A 430 11.66 5.29 -29.33
N LEU A 431 11.83 5.94 -28.18
CA LEU A 431 12.89 5.61 -27.22
C LEU A 431 12.77 4.18 -26.71
N VAL A 432 11.60 3.77 -26.21
CA VAL A 432 11.38 2.42 -25.67
C VAL A 432 11.55 1.34 -26.74
N VAL A 433 11.02 1.55 -27.95
CA VAL A 433 11.15 0.61 -29.07
C VAL A 433 12.61 0.43 -29.48
N ARG A 434 13.38 1.52 -29.59
CA ARG A 434 14.82 1.46 -29.89
C ARG A 434 15.55 0.60 -28.87
N VAL A 435 15.33 0.84 -27.57
CA VAL A 435 16.01 0.11 -26.49
C VAL A 435 15.60 -1.37 -26.47
N ALA A 436 14.34 -1.68 -26.77
CA ALA A 436 13.87 -3.06 -26.89
C ALA A 436 14.58 -3.81 -28.03
N GLU A 437 14.65 -3.20 -29.22
CA GLU A 437 15.31 -3.80 -30.39
C GLU A 437 16.81 -4.04 -30.15
N GLU A 438 17.50 -3.06 -29.55
CA GLU A 438 18.91 -3.18 -29.16
C GLU A 438 19.11 -4.34 -28.18
N THR A 439 18.26 -4.45 -27.17
CA THR A 439 18.36 -5.48 -26.13
C THR A 439 18.06 -6.87 -26.68
N MET A 440 17.03 -7.01 -27.52
CA MET A 440 16.71 -8.26 -28.22
C MET A 440 17.89 -8.73 -29.07
N LYS A 441 18.55 -7.81 -29.78
CA LYS A 441 19.73 -8.09 -30.59
C LYS A 441 20.95 -8.48 -29.75
N GLU A 442 21.23 -7.75 -28.65
CA GLU A 442 22.31 -8.05 -27.71
C GLU A 442 22.18 -9.46 -27.12
N PHE A 443 20.97 -9.83 -26.71
CA PHE A 443 20.71 -11.12 -26.10
C PHE A 443 20.47 -12.25 -27.12
N GLY A 444 20.15 -11.93 -28.38
CA GLY A 444 19.81 -12.92 -29.40
C GLY A 444 18.48 -13.63 -29.14
N VAL A 445 17.51 -12.92 -28.54
CA VAL A 445 16.16 -13.42 -28.22
C VAL A 445 15.09 -12.51 -28.79
N ARG A 446 13.86 -13.00 -28.83
CA ARG A 446 12.66 -12.18 -29.11
C ARG A 446 11.65 -12.41 -27.99
N PHE A 447 10.96 -11.35 -27.60
CA PHE A 447 9.88 -11.37 -26.63
C PHE A 447 8.83 -10.33 -27.03
N GLU A 448 7.60 -10.53 -26.59
CA GLU A 448 6.52 -9.57 -26.80
C GLU A 448 6.55 -8.52 -25.68
N TYR A 449 6.25 -7.28 -26.04
CA TYR A 449 6.08 -6.16 -25.10
C TYR A 449 5.10 -5.16 -25.70
N HIS A 450 4.50 -4.34 -24.83
CA HIS A 450 3.61 -3.26 -25.25
C HIS A 450 4.07 -1.94 -24.66
N VAL A 451 3.84 -0.85 -25.38
CA VAL A 451 4.05 0.51 -24.88
C VAL A 451 2.71 1.22 -24.77
N GLY A 452 2.39 1.69 -23.59
CA GLY A 452 1.14 2.40 -23.31
C GLY A 452 1.37 3.64 -22.45
N THR A 453 0.27 4.24 -22.01
CA THR A 453 0.33 5.46 -21.22
C THR A 453 -0.73 5.52 -20.16
N MET A 454 -0.43 6.27 -19.10
CA MET A 454 -1.40 6.62 -18.10
C MET A 454 -2.24 7.82 -18.55
N ILE A 455 -3.56 7.67 -18.57
CA ILE A 455 -4.52 8.76 -18.80
C ILE A 455 -4.85 9.36 -17.43
N GLU A 456 -4.06 10.34 -17.05
CA GLU A 456 -4.13 11.00 -15.74
C GLU A 456 -4.12 12.53 -15.80
N VAL A 457 -3.89 13.09 -16.98
CA VAL A 457 -4.03 14.53 -17.25
C VAL A 457 -5.35 14.76 -18.00
N PRO A 458 -6.20 15.73 -17.62
CA PRO A 458 -7.46 15.99 -18.32
C PRO A 458 -7.27 16.23 -19.82
N ARG A 459 -6.18 16.91 -20.21
CA ARG A 459 -5.83 17.10 -21.61
C ARG A 459 -5.57 15.77 -22.33
N GLY A 460 -4.89 14.83 -21.69
CA GLY A 460 -4.65 13.50 -22.25
C GLY A 460 -5.95 12.75 -22.55
N ALA A 461 -6.98 12.90 -21.70
CA ALA A 461 -8.31 12.36 -21.96
C ALA A 461 -9.03 13.07 -23.14
N LEU A 462 -8.85 14.38 -23.29
CA LEU A 462 -9.46 15.17 -24.38
C LEU A 462 -8.89 14.86 -25.77
N VAL A 463 -7.61 14.51 -25.86
CA VAL A 463 -6.92 14.14 -27.12
C VAL A 463 -6.55 12.66 -27.16
N ALA A 464 -7.34 11.82 -26.48
CA ALA A 464 -7.05 10.39 -26.35
C ALA A 464 -7.01 9.67 -27.72
N ASP A 465 -7.73 10.16 -28.73
CA ASP A 465 -7.71 9.64 -30.10
C ASP A 465 -6.36 9.84 -30.80
N GLU A 466 -5.67 10.95 -30.51
CA GLU A 466 -4.31 11.22 -31.00
C GLU A 466 -3.28 10.36 -30.25
N ILE A 467 -3.39 10.30 -28.91
CA ILE A 467 -2.50 9.50 -28.06
C ILE A 467 -2.60 8.00 -28.40
N ALA A 468 -3.80 7.48 -28.68
CA ALA A 468 -4.05 6.09 -29.03
C ALA A 468 -3.37 5.63 -30.34
N ARG A 469 -2.86 6.56 -31.17
CA ARG A 469 -2.05 6.20 -32.35
C ARG A 469 -0.68 5.65 -31.98
N HIS A 470 -0.20 5.98 -30.78
CA HIS A 470 1.13 5.60 -30.29
C HIS A 470 1.05 4.67 -29.07
N ALA A 471 -0.01 4.74 -28.27
CA ALA A 471 -0.21 3.88 -27.10
C ALA A 471 -1.03 2.62 -27.45
N GLU A 472 -0.53 1.45 -27.05
CA GLU A 472 -1.19 0.15 -27.24
C GLU A 472 -2.23 -0.15 -26.14
N PHE A 473 -2.12 0.52 -25.00
CA PHE A 473 -3.07 0.46 -23.89
C PHE A 473 -3.15 1.79 -23.13
N PHE A 474 -4.27 1.97 -22.41
CA PHE A 474 -4.47 3.06 -21.45
C PHE A 474 -4.67 2.51 -20.05
N SER A 475 -4.01 3.15 -19.08
CA SER A 475 -4.28 2.97 -17.66
C SER A 475 -4.79 4.28 -17.08
N PHE A 476 -5.94 4.28 -16.42
CA PHE A 476 -6.47 5.54 -15.85
C PHE A 476 -5.87 5.78 -14.47
N GLY A 477 -4.98 6.78 -14.37
CA GLY A 477 -4.47 7.30 -13.10
C GLY A 477 -5.51 8.20 -12.46
N THR A 478 -6.58 7.62 -11.92
CA THR A 478 -7.74 8.39 -11.45
C THR A 478 -7.43 9.31 -10.27
N ASN A 479 -6.35 9.07 -9.53
CA ASN A 479 -5.93 9.94 -8.43
C ASN A 479 -5.56 11.33 -8.98
N ASP A 480 -4.53 11.40 -9.83
CA ASP A 480 -4.08 12.63 -10.47
C ASP A 480 -5.16 13.20 -11.40
N LEU A 481 -5.91 12.35 -12.12
CA LEU A 481 -7.02 12.82 -12.96
C LEU A 481 -8.09 13.53 -12.13
N THR A 482 -8.43 13.00 -10.95
CA THR A 482 -9.39 13.64 -10.03
C THR A 482 -8.83 14.95 -9.51
N GLN A 483 -7.58 14.97 -9.04
CA GLN A 483 -6.92 16.19 -8.56
C GLN A 483 -6.95 17.30 -9.61
N MET A 484 -6.52 17.00 -10.84
CA MET A 484 -6.48 18.00 -11.92
C MET A 484 -7.86 18.40 -12.44
N THR A 485 -8.83 17.47 -12.43
CA THR A 485 -10.21 17.78 -12.86
C THR A 485 -10.92 18.69 -11.86
N PHE A 486 -10.73 18.45 -10.56
CA PHE A 486 -11.32 19.28 -9.51
C PHE A 486 -10.49 20.53 -9.18
N GLY A 487 -9.20 20.54 -9.51
CA GLY A 487 -8.27 21.58 -9.07
C GLY A 487 -7.93 21.46 -7.58
N PHE A 488 -7.95 20.25 -7.03
CA PHE A 488 -7.66 19.98 -5.62
C PHE A 488 -6.33 19.26 -5.47
N SER A 489 -5.48 19.77 -4.59
CA SER A 489 -4.37 18.98 -4.04
C SER A 489 -4.96 18.02 -3.02
N ARG A 490 -4.64 16.72 -3.15
CA ARG A 490 -5.18 15.70 -2.21
C ARG A 490 -4.66 15.92 -0.80
N ASP A 491 -3.44 16.45 -0.69
CA ASP A 491 -2.78 16.69 0.59
C ASP A 491 -3.34 17.93 1.29
N ASP A 492 -4.07 18.79 0.58
CA ASP A 492 -4.63 20.06 1.08
C ASP A 492 -6.17 20.09 1.08
N ALA A 493 -6.85 19.01 0.66
CA ALA A 493 -8.29 18.98 0.41
C ALA A 493 -9.18 18.60 1.62
N GLU A 494 -8.63 18.61 2.84
CA GLU A 494 -9.40 18.38 4.08
C GLU A 494 -10.37 19.51 4.45
#